data_AF-A0A3P7FRY1-F1
#
_entry.id   AF-A0A3P7FRY1-F1
#
_cell.length_a   1.000
_cell.length_b   1.000
_cell.length_c   1.000
_cell.angle_alpha   90.00
_cell.angle_beta   90.00
_cell.angle_gamma   90.00
#
_symmetry.space_group_name_H-M   'P 1'
#
loop_
_entity.id
_entity.type
_entity.pdbx_description
1 polymer ?
#
loop_
_entity_poly.entity_id
_entity_poly.type
_entity_poly.pdbx_seq_one_letter_code
_entity_poly.pdbx_strand_id
1 'polypeptide(L)'
;MLQKWHAETGLLFDNYNDLTTLKRRLHGPMYLRIAPFGNSMIIDHELSLYSKLSNDHPRSAIIFPKMHHASISISVFAGRMSRLHVVICREPKLIVGFQNNALSPSDIITTVDTKISPLLKHRSVPICYALQVESEMRVKRVSSFVVFHGSNVEASVFVGETANEEELRQKLLEWKHGLEFLESHHIVALRLHKVNVEPENSEKIFSQTFGIELSTLRLPMSERYETGSIYFNSDSKAEKRPGPTFPSGLSAKSSNCKSENCKSACRRSLVVGDLLDR
;
A
#
# COMPACT_ATOMS: atom_id res chain seq x y z
N MET A 1 -22.22 -12.15 20.86
CA MET A 1 -21.82 -10.73 20.70
C MET A 1 -20.99 -10.61 19.44
N LEU A 2 -21.42 -9.81 18.46
CA LEU A 2 -20.58 -9.43 17.32
C LEU A 2 -19.47 -8.49 17.82
N GLN A 3 -18.21 -8.90 17.71
CA GLN A 3 -17.09 -7.97 17.93
C GLN A 3 -17.24 -6.83 16.91
N LYS A 4 -17.37 -5.59 17.41
CA LYS A 4 -17.35 -4.40 16.55
C LYS A 4 -16.03 -4.39 15.78
N TRP A 5 -16.13 -4.17 14.48
CA TRP A 5 -14.97 -4.05 13.59
C TRP A 5 -14.10 -2.88 14.10
N HIS A 6 -12.87 -3.17 14.53
CA HIS A 6 -11.91 -2.17 14.94
C HIS A 6 -10.81 -2.10 13.88
N ALA A 7 -10.85 -1.04 13.08
CA ALA A 7 -9.75 -0.65 12.22
C ALA A 7 -8.52 -0.38 13.10
N GLU A 8 -7.38 -0.95 12.72
CA GLU A 8 -6.11 -0.80 13.44
C GLU A 8 -5.24 0.24 12.75
N THR A 9 -5.11 0.10 11.43
CA THR A 9 -4.28 0.94 10.57
C THR A 9 -5.00 1.19 9.26
N GLY A 10 -4.75 2.32 8.61
CA GLY A 10 -5.18 2.54 7.24
C GLY A 10 -4.18 3.28 6.37
N LEU A 11 -4.35 3.13 5.08
CA LEU A 11 -3.57 3.79 4.04
C LEU A 11 -4.53 4.59 3.16
N LEU A 12 -4.31 5.90 3.03
CA LEU A 12 -5.13 6.78 2.21
C LEU A 12 -4.32 7.37 1.06
N PHE A 13 -4.93 7.37 -0.12
CA PHE A 13 -4.41 7.99 -1.32
C PHE A 13 -5.34 9.11 -1.77
N ASP A 14 -4.79 10.32 -1.85
CA ASP A 14 -5.47 11.44 -2.50
C ASP A 14 -5.15 11.50 -3.99
N ASN A 15 -6.05 12.14 -4.73
CA ASN A 15 -5.79 12.51 -6.11
C ASN A 15 -4.79 13.68 -6.17
N TYR A 16 -4.12 13.79 -7.32
CA TYR A 16 -3.16 14.83 -7.58
C TYR A 16 -3.78 16.24 -7.42
N ASN A 17 -3.12 17.10 -6.65
CA ASN A 17 -3.59 18.46 -6.33
C ASN A 17 -4.92 18.57 -5.58
N ASP A 18 -5.50 17.45 -5.13
CA ASP A 18 -6.74 17.42 -4.36
C ASP A 18 -6.46 17.11 -2.89
N LEU A 19 -5.88 18.09 -2.19
CA LEU A 19 -5.66 17.99 -0.75
C LEU A 19 -6.96 18.21 0.01
N THR A 20 -7.69 17.13 0.25
CA THR A 20 -8.84 17.17 1.15
C THR A 20 -8.36 17.44 2.58
N THR A 21 -9.02 18.38 3.25
CA THR A 21 -8.68 18.77 4.62
C THR A 21 -8.99 17.62 5.58
N LEU A 22 -8.03 17.19 6.39
CA LEU A 22 -8.27 16.25 7.47
C LEU A 22 -8.63 17.02 8.74
N LYS A 23 -9.78 16.71 9.36
CA LYS A 23 -10.08 17.19 10.70
C LYS A 23 -9.41 16.24 11.70
N ARG A 24 -8.42 16.70 12.46
CA ARG A 24 -7.82 15.90 13.55
C ARG A 24 -8.82 15.56 14.63
N ARG A 25 -8.72 14.36 15.18
CA ARG A 25 -9.33 13.98 16.46
C ARG A 25 -8.42 13.00 17.20
N LEU A 26 -8.39 13.14 18.52
CA LEU A 26 -7.48 12.43 19.43
C LEU A 26 -7.70 10.91 19.53
N HIS A 27 -8.80 10.38 18.99
CA HIS A 27 -9.17 8.97 19.13
C HIS A 27 -9.60 8.36 17.80
N GLY A 28 -8.69 7.67 17.13
CA GLY A 28 -8.91 6.94 15.89
C GLY A 28 -7.71 6.06 15.55
N PRO A 29 -7.85 5.13 14.60
CA PRO A 29 -6.73 4.34 14.13
C PRO A 29 -5.66 5.22 13.48
N MET A 30 -4.44 4.69 13.42
CA MET A 30 -3.32 5.41 12.79
C MET A 30 -3.46 5.30 11.27
N TYR A 31 -3.34 6.42 10.58
CA TYR A 31 -3.42 6.46 9.13
C TYR A 31 -2.14 7.02 8.52
N LEU A 32 -1.69 6.38 7.45
CA LEU A 32 -0.69 6.95 6.54
C LEU A 32 -1.42 7.54 5.34
N ARG A 33 -1.27 8.85 5.13
CA ARG A 33 -1.81 9.56 3.96
C ARG A 33 -0.69 9.87 2.98
N ILE A 34 -0.88 9.49 1.72
CA ILE A 34 0.01 9.81 0.62
C ILE A 34 -0.76 10.67 -0.39
N ALA A 35 -0.25 11.87 -0.66
CA ALA A 35 -0.90 12.82 -1.56
C ALA A 35 0.15 13.50 -2.47
N PRO A 36 0.15 13.25 -3.78
CA PRO A 36 0.97 14.02 -4.70
C PRO A 36 0.37 15.42 -4.87
N PHE A 37 1.14 16.46 -4.58
CA PHE A 37 0.69 17.86 -4.56
C PHE A 37 1.75 18.80 -5.15
N GLY A 38 1.40 19.45 -6.25
CA GLY A 38 2.27 20.30 -7.04
C GLY A 38 3.52 19.51 -7.46
N ASN A 39 4.66 19.99 -6.98
CA ASN A 39 5.97 19.38 -7.23
C ASN A 39 6.43 18.43 -6.12
N SER A 40 5.58 18.14 -5.14
CA SER A 40 5.96 17.39 -3.94
C SER A 40 5.05 16.19 -3.69
N MET A 41 5.55 15.18 -2.98
CA MET A 41 4.72 14.14 -2.40
C MET A 41 4.56 14.38 -0.91
N ILE A 42 3.34 14.64 -0.47
CA ILE A 42 3.01 14.75 0.94
C ILE A 42 2.86 13.34 1.50
N ILE A 43 3.60 13.08 2.58
CA ILE A 43 3.50 11.87 3.39
C ILE A 43 3.15 12.35 4.80
N ASP A 44 1.92 12.11 5.21
CA ASP A 44 1.41 12.56 6.51
C ASP A 44 1.00 11.37 7.38
N HIS A 45 1.29 11.48 8.68
CA HIS A 45 0.97 10.48 9.68
C HIS A 45 -0.03 11.12 10.64
N GLU A 46 -1.31 10.92 10.38
CA GLU A 46 -2.36 11.50 11.20
C GLU A 46 -3.09 10.43 12.02
N LEU A 47 -3.45 10.81 13.24
CA LEU A 47 -4.44 10.15 14.08
C LEU A 47 -5.77 10.87 13.82
N SER A 48 -6.70 10.29 13.04
CA SER A 48 -8.07 10.84 12.94
C SER A 48 -9.14 9.98 12.25
N LEU A 49 -10.41 10.23 12.60
CA LEU A 49 -11.67 9.46 12.49
C LEU A 49 -12.33 9.23 11.11
N TYR A 50 -13.24 8.23 11.11
CA TYR A 50 -14.71 8.24 10.87
C TYR A 50 -15.42 9.56 10.45
N SER A 51 -14.83 10.44 9.64
CA SER A 51 -15.67 11.08 8.62
C SER A 51 -16.09 9.95 7.69
N LYS A 52 -17.41 9.73 7.50
CA LYS A 52 -17.91 8.77 6.51
C LYS A 52 -17.02 8.89 5.27
N LEU A 53 -16.36 7.81 4.86
CA LEU A 53 -15.91 7.65 3.48
C LEU A 53 -17.20 7.53 2.67
N SER A 54 -17.92 8.65 2.55
CA SER A 54 -19.14 8.71 1.77
C SER A 54 -18.78 8.41 0.33
N ASN A 55 -19.71 7.84 -0.42
CA ASN A 55 -19.49 7.40 -1.81
C ASN A 55 -18.93 8.48 -2.76
N ASP A 56 -18.97 9.76 -2.36
CA ASP A 56 -18.41 10.89 -3.11
C ASP A 56 -16.97 11.30 -2.69
N HIS A 57 -16.29 10.52 -1.84
CA HIS A 57 -14.95 10.87 -1.40
C HIS A 57 -13.90 10.48 -2.46
N PRO A 58 -13.09 11.41 -3.01
CA PRO A 58 -12.13 11.13 -4.08
C PRO A 58 -10.94 10.24 -3.66
N ARG A 59 -10.98 9.67 -2.45
CA ARG A 59 -9.87 8.95 -1.83
C ARG A 59 -9.97 7.46 -2.08
N SER A 60 -8.87 6.89 -2.59
CA SER A 60 -8.67 5.45 -2.53
C SER A 60 -8.11 5.13 -1.14
N ALA A 61 -8.83 4.34 -0.33
CA ALA A 61 -8.43 4.05 1.03
C ALA A 61 -8.47 2.55 1.30
N ILE A 62 -7.44 2.07 1.99
CA ILE A 62 -7.38 0.70 2.49
C ILE A 62 -7.42 0.77 4.01
N ILE A 63 -8.45 0.15 4.58
CA ILE A 63 -8.59 0.04 6.04
C ILE A 63 -8.31 -1.40 6.42
N PHE A 64 -7.35 -1.58 7.31
CA PHE A 64 -6.95 -2.88 7.77
C PHE A 64 -7.58 -3.17 9.13
N PRO A 65 -8.45 -4.20 9.21
CA PRO A 65 -8.97 -4.62 10.49
C PRO A 65 -7.87 -5.27 11.31
N LYS A 66 -8.04 -5.26 12.62
CA LYS A 66 -7.24 -6.12 13.50
C LYS A 66 -7.49 -7.59 13.16
N MET A 67 -6.43 -8.34 12.87
CA MET A 67 -6.50 -9.75 12.49
C MET A 67 -5.62 -10.62 13.39
N HIS A 68 -6.01 -11.87 13.59
CA HIS A 68 -5.17 -12.84 14.30
C HIS A 68 -4.03 -13.31 13.40
N HIS A 69 -2.80 -13.23 13.91
CA HIS A 69 -1.56 -13.63 13.22
C HIS A 69 -1.29 -12.92 11.89
N ALA A 70 -1.93 -11.77 11.68
CA ALA A 70 -1.65 -10.86 10.58
C ALA A 70 -1.74 -9.42 11.10
N SER A 71 -0.69 -8.65 10.84
CA SER A 71 -0.55 -7.31 11.39
C SER A 71 0.15 -6.41 10.40
N ILE A 72 -0.08 -5.12 10.57
CA ILE A 72 0.51 -4.07 9.77
C ILE A 72 1.16 -3.08 10.71
N SER A 73 2.40 -2.77 10.42
CA SER A 73 3.13 -1.72 11.12
C SER A 73 3.59 -0.66 10.15
N ILE A 74 3.72 0.57 10.66
CA ILE A 74 4.20 1.71 9.90
C ILE A 74 5.50 2.18 10.55
N SER A 75 6.59 2.18 9.78
CA SER A 75 7.87 2.75 10.17
C SER A 75 8.09 4.08 9.47
N VAL A 76 8.42 5.13 10.23
CA VAL A 76 8.60 6.50 9.69
C VAL A 76 10.01 7.03 10.00
N PHE A 77 10.69 7.48 8.95
CA PHE A 77 12.02 8.08 8.99
C PHE A 77 11.95 9.52 8.47
N ALA A 78 12.28 10.50 9.32
CA ALA A 78 12.17 11.92 8.94
C ALA A 78 13.47 12.66 9.27
N GLY A 79 14.30 12.92 8.27
CA GLY A 79 15.66 13.43 8.45
C GLY A 79 16.59 12.39 9.08
N ARG A 80 17.50 12.82 9.97
CA ARG A 80 18.44 11.92 10.68
C ARG A 80 17.83 11.14 11.85
N MET A 81 16.60 11.46 12.27
CA MET A 81 15.95 10.80 13.41
C MET A 81 14.68 10.06 12.97
N SER A 82 14.58 8.77 13.31
CA SER A 82 13.33 8.02 13.29
C SER A 82 12.40 8.58 14.37
N ARG A 83 11.20 9.04 13.99
CA ARG A 83 10.26 9.64 14.94
C ARG A 83 9.10 8.73 15.35
N LEU A 84 8.93 7.56 14.73
CA LEU A 84 7.90 6.61 15.18
C LEU A 84 8.33 5.15 15.01
N HIS A 85 7.92 4.36 16.01
CA HIS A 85 8.04 2.91 16.22
C HIS A 85 8.67 2.11 15.07
N VAL A 86 9.98 1.87 15.18
CA VAL A 86 10.60 0.72 14.52
C VAL A 86 10.12 -0.52 15.25
N VAL A 87 8.93 -1.01 14.90
CA VAL A 87 8.46 -2.30 15.37
C VAL A 87 9.32 -3.33 14.65
N ILE A 88 10.10 -4.11 15.41
CA ILE A 88 10.77 -5.29 14.88
C ILE A 88 9.67 -6.22 14.36
N CYS A 89 9.47 -6.22 13.06
CA CYS A 89 8.42 -6.99 12.42
C CYS A 89 8.81 -8.46 12.47
N ARG A 90 8.11 -9.24 13.30
CA ARG A 90 8.20 -10.70 13.19
C ARG A 90 7.48 -11.10 11.90
N GLU A 91 8.21 -11.72 10.98
CA GLU A 91 7.67 -12.30 9.73
C GLU A 91 7.15 -11.26 8.72
N PRO A 92 8.01 -10.32 8.27
CA PRO A 92 7.67 -9.44 7.16
C PRO A 92 7.46 -10.27 5.89
N LYS A 93 6.36 -9.99 5.18
CA LYS A 93 5.93 -10.70 3.97
C LYS A 93 5.82 -9.75 2.76
N LEU A 94 5.51 -8.48 3.01
CA LEU A 94 5.50 -7.41 2.01
C LEU A 94 5.82 -6.09 2.66
N ILE A 95 6.55 -5.23 1.96
CA ILE A 95 6.78 -3.84 2.35
C ILE A 95 6.32 -2.91 1.24
N VAL A 96 5.63 -1.84 1.60
CA VAL A 96 5.30 -0.74 0.70
C VAL A 96 5.95 0.54 1.23
N GLY A 97 6.93 1.05 0.49
CA GLY A 97 7.70 2.23 0.80
C GLY A 97 7.20 3.48 0.08
N PHE A 98 7.13 4.59 0.80
CA PHE A 98 6.85 5.92 0.27
C PHE A 98 7.97 6.84 0.69
N GLN A 99 8.57 7.56 -0.26
CA GLN A 99 9.66 8.49 0.07
C GLN A 99 9.53 9.78 -0.73
N ASN A 100 9.59 10.90 -0.03
CA ASN A 100 9.58 12.23 -0.65
C ASN A 100 10.94 12.92 -0.59
N ASN A 101 11.10 13.91 -1.46
CA ASN A 101 12.24 14.80 -1.58
C ASN A 101 13.58 14.06 -1.68
N ALA A 102 13.60 12.90 -2.35
CA ALA A 102 14.83 12.15 -2.61
C ALA A 102 15.75 12.93 -3.57
N LEU A 103 17.07 12.88 -3.34
CA LEU A 103 18.04 13.51 -4.25
C LEU A 103 18.20 12.75 -5.55
N SER A 104 18.02 11.43 -5.47
CA SER A 104 18.19 10.55 -6.60
C SER A 104 17.23 9.38 -6.51
N PRO A 105 16.95 8.72 -7.64
CA PRO A 105 16.27 7.42 -7.67
C PRO A 105 16.93 6.33 -6.81
N SER A 106 18.21 6.47 -6.45
CA SER A 106 18.96 5.50 -5.63
C SER A 106 18.76 5.70 -4.12
N ASP A 107 18.20 6.84 -3.70
CA ASP A 107 18.02 7.15 -2.27
C ASP A 107 17.09 6.14 -1.58
N ILE A 108 16.10 5.59 -2.30
CA ILE A 108 15.21 4.56 -1.75
C ILE A 108 15.98 3.26 -1.46
N ILE A 109 16.91 2.85 -2.34
CA ILE A 109 17.77 1.69 -2.12
C ILE A 109 18.65 1.94 -0.90
N THR A 110 19.26 3.12 -0.80
CA THR A 110 20.09 3.48 0.37
C THR A 110 19.27 3.48 1.66
N THR A 111 18.02 3.94 1.60
CA THR A 111 17.12 3.90 2.77
C THR A 111 16.76 2.47 3.14
N VAL A 112 16.47 1.61 2.15
CA VAL A 112 16.23 0.18 2.37
C VAL A 112 17.46 -0.48 3.00
N ASP A 113 18.65 -0.31 2.43
CA ASP A 113 19.87 -0.94 2.92
C ASP A 113 20.27 -0.47 4.33
N THR A 114 20.10 0.82 4.63
CA THR A 114 20.55 1.38 5.91
C THR A 114 19.51 1.33 7.03
N LYS A 115 18.20 1.29 6.70
CA LYS A 115 17.11 1.37 7.69
C LYS A 115 16.22 0.14 7.73
N ILE A 116 15.97 -0.51 6.59
CA ILE A 116 15.03 -1.64 6.50
C ILE A 116 15.76 -2.98 6.57
N SER A 117 16.81 -3.16 5.79
CA SER A 117 17.63 -4.39 5.74
C SER A 117 18.06 -4.90 7.13
N PRO A 118 18.55 -4.04 8.06
CA PRO A 118 18.90 -4.50 9.41
C PRO A 118 17.73 -5.10 10.20
N LEU A 119 16.49 -4.78 9.84
CA LEU A 119 15.27 -5.29 10.49
C LEU A 119 14.82 -6.63 9.90
N LEU A 120 15.27 -6.99 8.70
CA LEU A 120 14.81 -8.18 7.98
C LEU A 120 15.53 -9.47 8.36
N LYS A 121 16.63 -9.42 9.12
CA LYS A 121 17.33 -10.59 9.71
C LYS A 121 17.44 -11.79 8.76
N HIS A 122 18.06 -11.59 7.60
CA HIS A 122 18.28 -12.64 6.60
C HIS A 122 17.06 -13.14 5.81
N ARG A 123 16.00 -12.33 5.74
CA ARG A 123 14.78 -12.69 5.00
C ARG A 123 14.70 -11.96 3.69
N SER A 124 14.27 -12.70 2.67
CA SER A 124 13.89 -12.12 1.38
C SER A 124 12.46 -11.59 1.47
N VAL A 125 12.28 -10.31 1.17
CA VAL A 125 10.96 -9.66 1.25
C VAL A 125 10.79 -8.76 0.03
N PRO A 126 9.67 -8.88 -0.71
CA PRO A 126 9.38 -7.96 -1.78
C PRO A 126 9.05 -6.58 -1.21
N ILE A 127 9.63 -5.54 -1.81
CA ILE A 127 9.38 -4.15 -1.44
C ILE A 127 8.81 -3.44 -2.66
N CYS A 128 7.59 -2.93 -2.59
CA CYS A 128 7.07 -1.98 -3.59
C CYS A 128 7.36 -0.57 -3.12
N TYR A 129 7.62 0.37 -4.03
CA TYR A 129 7.86 1.75 -3.64
C TYR A 129 7.22 2.77 -4.56
N ALA A 130 6.90 3.93 -3.97
CA ALA A 130 6.60 5.18 -4.64
C ALA A 130 7.55 6.25 -4.11
N LEU A 131 8.26 6.89 -5.01
CA LEU A 131 9.34 7.83 -4.74
C LEU A 131 9.05 9.14 -5.44
N GLN A 132 9.31 10.25 -4.75
CA GLN A 132 9.40 11.57 -5.35
C GLN A 132 10.84 12.11 -5.20
N VAL A 133 11.47 12.38 -6.33
CA VAL A 133 12.81 12.93 -6.51
C VAL A 133 12.70 14.45 -6.69
N GLU A 134 13.45 15.19 -5.88
CA GLU A 134 13.56 16.64 -5.94
C GLU A 134 15.00 17.06 -5.69
N SER A 135 15.51 17.98 -6.52
CA SER A 135 16.87 18.50 -6.36
C SER A 135 16.96 19.53 -5.23
N GLU A 136 15.86 20.20 -4.88
CA GLU A 136 15.87 21.31 -3.92
C GLU A 136 15.59 20.86 -2.47
N MET A 137 16.61 21.01 -1.62
CA MET A 137 16.62 20.60 -0.21
C MET A 137 15.68 21.37 0.74
N ARG A 138 14.80 22.23 0.24
CA ARG A 138 14.02 23.14 1.11
C ARG A 138 12.90 22.43 1.88
N VAL A 139 12.52 21.22 1.47
CA VAL A 139 11.43 20.46 2.08
C VAL A 139 11.98 19.25 2.84
N LYS A 140 11.39 18.96 4.00
CA LYS A 140 11.80 17.87 4.88
C LYS A 140 11.67 16.53 4.16
N ARG A 141 12.74 15.72 4.15
CA ARG A 141 12.69 14.31 3.71
C ARG A 141 11.97 13.44 4.72
N VAL A 142 11.02 12.69 4.22
CA VAL A 142 10.24 11.69 4.93
C VAL A 142 10.22 10.41 4.10
N SER A 143 10.58 9.31 4.73
CA SER A 143 10.39 7.96 4.20
C SER A 143 9.47 7.22 5.15
N SER A 144 8.44 6.56 4.61
CA SER A 144 7.49 5.75 5.37
C SER A 144 7.38 4.37 4.76
N PHE A 145 7.38 3.34 5.59
CA PHE A 145 7.30 1.96 5.16
C PHE A 145 6.14 1.30 5.88
N VAL A 146 5.17 0.82 5.11
CA VAL A 146 4.08 -0.03 5.57
C VAL A 146 4.56 -1.47 5.45
N VAL A 147 4.63 -2.18 6.57
CA VAL A 147 5.11 -3.56 6.62
C VAL A 147 3.95 -4.47 6.93
N PHE A 148 3.69 -5.41 6.04
CA PHE A 148 2.72 -6.48 6.20
C PHE A 148 3.44 -7.70 6.76
N HIS A 149 3.00 -8.18 7.92
CA HIS A 149 3.72 -9.22 8.63
C HIS A 149 2.82 -10.16 9.44
N GLY A 150 3.35 -11.35 9.72
CA GLY A 150 2.71 -12.41 10.50
C GLY A 150 2.49 -13.68 9.68
N SER A 151 2.28 -14.79 10.40
CA SER A 151 2.23 -16.14 9.81
C SER A 151 1.05 -16.37 8.88
N ASN A 152 -0.01 -15.56 8.98
CA ASN A 152 -1.18 -15.65 8.10
C ASN A 152 -1.12 -14.68 6.90
N VAL A 153 -0.05 -13.89 6.77
CA VAL A 153 0.13 -12.98 5.65
C VAL A 153 0.80 -13.70 4.48
N GLU A 154 0.08 -13.75 3.37
CA GLU A 154 0.63 -14.07 2.05
C GLU A 154 0.62 -12.84 1.16
N ALA A 155 1.67 -12.70 0.35
CA ALA A 155 1.85 -11.57 -0.52
C ALA A 155 2.56 -11.94 -1.82
N SER A 156 2.21 -11.22 -2.87
CA SER A 156 2.80 -11.30 -4.19
C SER A 156 2.87 -9.91 -4.81
N VAL A 157 3.87 -9.71 -5.66
CA VAL A 157 4.10 -8.44 -6.35
C VAL A 157 4.18 -8.71 -7.84
N PHE A 158 3.40 -7.95 -8.60
CA PHE A 158 3.44 -7.97 -10.06
C PHE A 158 3.94 -6.62 -10.56
N VAL A 159 4.87 -6.65 -11.52
CA VAL A 159 5.38 -5.45 -12.21
C VAL A 159 4.90 -5.53 -13.65
N GLY A 160 3.98 -4.64 -14.02
CA GLY A 160 3.22 -4.72 -15.27
C GLY A 160 3.64 -3.68 -16.29
N GLU A 161 4.83 -3.79 -16.88
CA GLU A 161 5.25 -2.88 -17.95
C GLU A 161 4.73 -3.35 -19.31
N THR A 162 3.51 -2.96 -19.66
CA THR A 162 2.99 -3.10 -21.03
C THR A 162 1.88 -2.09 -21.28
N ALA A 163 1.86 -1.50 -22.48
CA ALA A 163 0.78 -0.66 -22.97
C ALA A 163 -0.31 -1.44 -23.72
N ASN A 164 -0.12 -2.75 -23.94
CA ASN A 164 -1.06 -3.60 -24.67
C ASN A 164 -2.05 -4.23 -23.68
N GLU A 165 -3.35 -3.98 -23.90
CA GLU A 165 -4.42 -4.50 -23.05
C GLU A 165 -4.48 -6.03 -22.99
N GLU A 166 -4.28 -6.70 -24.11
CA GLU A 166 -4.36 -8.16 -24.19
C GLU A 166 -3.14 -8.79 -23.54
N GLU A 167 -1.95 -8.20 -23.74
CA GLU A 167 -0.73 -8.63 -23.05
C GLU A 167 -0.86 -8.44 -21.53
N LEU A 168 -1.42 -7.31 -21.07
CA LEU A 168 -1.68 -7.07 -19.67
C LEU A 168 -2.65 -8.10 -19.10
N ARG A 169 -3.76 -8.39 -19.81
CA ARG A 169 -4.76 -9.38 -19.39
C ARG A 169 -4.12 -10.77 -19.23
N GLN A 170 -3.31 -11.17 -20.21
CA GLN A 170 -2.63 -12.46 -20.19
C GLN A 170 -1.63 -12.56 -19.02
N LYS A 171 -0.78 -11.55 -18.82
CA LYS A 171 0.15 -11.48 -17.69
C LYS A 171 -0.56 -11.52 -16.33
N LEU A 172 -1.69 -10.81 -16.20
CA LEU A 172 -2.49 -10.83 -14.98
C LEU A 172 -3.16 -12.18 -14.73
N LEU A 173 -3.61 -12.90 -15.77
CA LEU A 173 -4.15 -14.26 -15.65
C LEU A 173 -3.07 -15.25 -15.21
N GLU A 174 -1.89 -15.21 -15.84
CA GLU A 174 -0.74 -16.03 -15.45
C GLU A 174 -0.35 -15.79 -14.00
N TRP A 175 -0.26 -14.52 -13.60
CA TRP A 175 0.01 -14.17 -12.22
C TRP A 175 -1.07 -14.70 -11.29
N LYS A 176 -2.36 -14.51 -11.61
CA LYS A 176 -3.50 -15.03 -10.84
C LYS A 176 -3.41 -16.55 -10.63
N HIS A 177 -3.03 -17.31 -11.66
CA HIS A 177 -2.86 -18.76 -11.58
C HIS A 177 -1.74 -19.18 -10.63
N GLY A 178 -0.71 -18.33 -10.44
CA GLY A 178 0.37 -18.57 -9.48
C GLY A 178 0.02 -18.22 -8.03
N LEU A 179 -1.17 -17.66 -7.76
CA LEU A 179 -1.56 -17.24 -6.41
C LEU A 179 -2.42 -18.30 -5.70
N GLU A 180 -1.78 -19.08 -4.82
CA GLU A 180 -2.45 -20.16 -4.06
C GLU A 180 -3.38 -19.65 -2.95
N PHE A 181 -3.30 -18.36 -2.61
CA PHE A 181 -4.00 -17.79 -1.46
C PHE A 181 -5.35 -17.12 -1.79
N LEU A 182 -5.73 -17.03 -3.07
CA LEU A 182 -6.89 -16.23 -3.51
C LEU A 182 -8.22 -16.70 -2.93
N GLU A 183 -8.38 -18.00 -2.69
CA GLU A 183 -9.62 -18.57 -2.16
C GLU A 183 -9.61 -18.78 -0.64
N SER A 184 -8.44 -18.67 -0.01
CA SER A 184 -8.21 -18.97 1.40
C SER A 184 -8.06 -17.73 2.27
N HIS A 185 -7.73 -16.58 1.69
CA HIS A 185 -7.46 -15.35 2.44
C HIS A 185 -8.43 -14.23 2.05
N HIS A 186 -8.47 -13.20 2.90
CA HIS A 186 -8.92 -11.90 2.41
C HIS A 186 -7.92 -11.41 1.37
N ILE A 187 -8.29 -10.45 0.53
CA ILE A 187 -7.37 -9.93 -0.47
C ILE A 187 -7.46 -8.42 -0.42
N VAL A 188 -6.30 -7.81 -0.28
CA VAL A 188 -6.08 -6.39 -0.51
C VAL A 188 -5.20 -6.28 -1.75
N ALA A 189 -5.67 -5.50 -2.72
CA ALA A 189 -4.94 -5.20 -3.93
C ALA A 189 -4.65 -3.70 -3.96
N LEU A 190 -3.36 -3.37 -4.11
CA LEU A 190 -2.87 -2.01 -4.17
C LEU A 190 -2.10 -1.81 -5.47
N ARG A 191 -2.20 -0.61 -6.04
CA ARG A 191 -1.46 -0.24 -7.24
C ARG A 191 -0.72 1.07 -7.01
N LEU A 192 0.57 1.06 -7.32
CA LEU A 192 1.40 2.25 -7.41
C LEU A 192 1.54 2.58 -8.89
N HIS A 193 0.71 3.53 -9.37
CA HIS A 193 0.60 3.85 -10.79
C HIS A 193 1.28 5.18 -11.10
N LYS A 194 2.15 5.17 -12.10
CA LYS A 194 2.66 6.37 -12.78
C LYS A 194 1.99 6.45 -14.15
N VAL A 195 1.32 7.57 -14.42
CA VAL A 195 0.50 7.78 -15.63
C VAL A 195 1.33 7.54 -16.93
N ASN A 196 0.73 6.86 -17.92
CA ASN A 196 1.20 6.54 -19.29
C ASN A 196 2.10 5.31 -19.51
N VAL A 197 2.26 4.41 -18.54
CA VAL A 197 3.02 3.15 -18.76
C VAL A 197 2.10 1.95 -19.08
N GLU A 198 0.79 2.10 -18.90
CA GLU A 198 -0.20 1.02 -18.94
C GLU A 198 -1.47 1.49 -19.68
N PRO A 199 -2.32 0.55 -20.16
CA PRO A 199 -3.59 0.90 -20.78
C PRO A 199 -4.49 1.71 -19.84
N GLU A 200 -5.27 2.64 -20.39
CA GLU A 200 -6.20 3.46 -19.61
C GLU A 200 -7.23 2.62 -18.83
N ASN A 201 -7.65 1.48 -19.39
CA ASN A 201 -8.60 0.57 -18.77
C ASN A 201 -7.96 -0.52 -17.87
N SER A 202 -6.68 -0.39 -17.54
CA SER A 202 -5.91 -1.34 -16.71
C SER A 202 -6.59 -1.72 -15.38
N GLU A 203 -7.21 -0.78 -14.68
CA GLU A 203 -7.94 -1.08 -13.43
C GLU A 203 -9.17 -1.96 -13.70
N LYS A 204 -9.89 -1.68 -14.80
CA LYS A 204 -11.03 -2.49 -15.22
C LYS A 204 -10.59 -3.89 -15.61
N ILE A 205 -9.47 -4.02 -16.34
CA ILE A 205 -8.88 -5.33 -16.68
C ILE A 205 -8.56 -6.09 -15.39
N PHE A 206 -7.88 -5.47 -14.43
CA PHE A 206 -7.57 -6.11 -13.15
C PHE A 206 -8.84 -6.55 -12.41
N SER A 207 -9.83 -5.67 -12.28
CA SER A 207 -11.07 -6.00 -11.56
C SER A 207 -11.87 -7.09 -12.26
N GLN A 208 -11.85 -7.17 -13.59
CA GLN A 208 -12.44 -8.28 -14.33
C GLN A 208 -11.67 -9.60 -14.11
N THR A 209 -10.34 -9.55 -14.07
CA THR A 209 -9.50 -10.73 -13.88
C THR A 209 -9.60 -11.30 -12.46
N PHE A 210 -9.55 -10.44 -11.44
CA PHE A 210 -9.50 -10.87 -10.04
C PHE A 210 -10.87 -10.86 -9.33
N GLY A 211 -11.84 -10.11 -9.85
CA GLY A 211 -13.13 -9.88 -9.17
C GLY A 211 -13.00 -8.98 -7.94
N ILE A 212 -11.98 -8.12 -7.90
CA ILE A 212 -11.60 -7.28 -6.75
C ILE A 212 -11.29 -5.87 -7.24
N GLU A 213 -11.70 -4.86 -6.48
CA GLU A 213 -11.36 -3.47 -6.78
C GLU A 213 -9.94 -3.13 -6.32
N LEU A 214 -9.24 -2.30 -7.09
CA LEU A 214 -7.91 -1.83 -6.79
C LEU A 214 -7.95 -0.54 -5.98
N SER A 215 -7.10 -0.48 -4.95
CA SER A 215 -6.75 0.80 -4.34
C SER A 215 -5.51 1.38 -5.01
N THR A 216 -5.68 2.46 -5.77
CA THR A 216 -4.61 3.02 -6.62
C THR A 216 -4.07 4.33 -6.04
N LEU A 217 -2.77 4.41 -5.84
CA LEU A 217 -2.04 5.67 -5.75
C LEU A 217 -1.68 6.11 -7.18
N ARG A 218 -2.28 7.20 -7.65
CA ARG A 218 -1.99 7.79 -8.97
C ARG A 218 -0.96 8.90 -8.82
N LEU A 219 0.23 8.70 -9.40
CA LEU A 219 1.29 9.70 -9.47
C LEU A 219 1.30 10.35 -10.86
N PRO A 220 1.54 11.68 -10.94
CA PRO A 220 1.56 12.38 -12.21
C PRO A 220 2.71 11.91 -13.11
N MET A 221 2.55 12.06 -14.42
CA MET A 221 3.61 11.78 -15.40
C MET A 221 4.70 12.86 -15.31
N SER A 222 5.64 12.66 -14.39
CA SER A 222 6.79 13.54 -14.20
C SER A 222 8.03 12.70 -13.89
N GLU A 223 9.18 13.16 -14.36
CA GLU A 223 10.49 12.56 -14.02
C GLU A 223 10.80 12.66 -12.52
N ARG A 224 10.09 13.54 -11.80
CA ARG A 224 10.17 13.65 -10.35
C ARG A 224 9.53 12.49 -9.62
N TYR A 225 8.70 11.66 -10.25
CA TYR A 225 8.06 10.53 -9.59
C TYR A 225 8.55 9.21 -10.16
N GLU A 226 8.70 8.22 -9.30
CA GLU A 226 9.09 6.88 -9.69
C GLU A 226 8.31 5.86 -8.85
N THR A 227 7.89 4.79 -9.50
CA THR A 227 7.34 3.60 -8.84
C THR A 227 8.17 2.40 -9.24
N GLY A 228 8.15 1.36 -8.42
CA GLY A 228 8.77 0.10 -8.78
C GLY A 228 8.75 -0.91 -7.65
N SER A 229 9.51 -1.97 -7.86
CA SER A 229 9.79 -2.98 -6.85
C SER A 229 11.29 -3.07 -6.57
N ILE A 230 11.62 -3.46 -5.36
CA ILE A 230 12.96 -3.83 -4.92
C ILE A 230 12.83 -5.26 -4.41
N TYR A 231 13.60 -6.16 -5.01
CA TYR A 231 13.78 -7.48 -4.44
C TYR A 231 14.94 -7.40 -3.47
N PHE A 232 14.61 -7.43 -2.18
CA PHE A 232 15.61 -7.53 -1.12
C PHE A 232 15.81 -9.01 -0.78
N ASN A 233 17.05 -9.47 -0.87
CA ASN A 233 17.52 -10.72 -0.33
C ASN A 233 18.80 -10.41 0.45
N SER A 234 18.89 -10.87 1.70
CA SER A 234 20.01 -10.58 2.58
C SER A 234 21.37 -11.02 2.09
N ASP A 235 21.39 -12.00 1.19
CA ASP A 235 22.62 -12.61 0.69
C ASP A 235 23.10 -11.92 -0.60
N SER A 236 22.35 -10.93 -1.09
CA SER A 236 22.63 -10.20 -2.32
C SER A 236 22.40 -8.70 -2.17
N LYS A 237 22.97 -7.89 -3.07
CA LYS A 237 22.60 -6.47 -3.15
C LYS A 237 21.14 -6.34 -3.59
N ALA A 238 20.41 -5.38 -3.02
CA ALA A 238 19.04 -5.11 -3.41
C ALA A 238 18.95 -4.79 -4.92
N GLU A 239 18.10 -5.51 -5.65
CA GLU A 239 17.87 -5.28 -7.07
C GLU A 239 16.61 -4.43 -7.25
N LYS A 240 16.76 -3.27 -7.89
CA LYS A 240 15.66 -2.34 -8.16
C LYS A 240 15.13 -2.57 -9.57
N ARG A 241 13.81 -2.75 -9.68
CA ARG A 241 13.06 -2.81 -10.93
C ARG A 241 12.07 -1.65 -10.97
N PRO A 242 12.36 -0.57 -11.70
CA PRO A 242 11.38 0.48 -11.97
C PRO A 242 10.15 -0.12 -12.66
N GLY A 243 9.00 0.55 -12.53
CA GLY A 243 7.78 0.17 -13.24
C GLY A 243 6.50 0.32 -12.40
N PRO A 244 5.33 0.32 -13.04
CA PRO A 244 4.06 0.21 -12.33
C PRO A 244 4.02 -1.12 -11.58
N THR A 245 3.70 -1.04 -10.28
CA THR A 245 3.78 -2.18 -9.38
C THR A 245 2.42 -2.42 -8.74
N PHE A 246 1.96 -3.66 -8.82
CA PHE A 246 0.75 -4.18 -8.21
C PHE A 246 1.15 -5.11 -7.07
N PRO A 247 1.35 -4.60 -5.85
CA PRO A 247 1.29 -5.44 -4.66
C PRO A 247 -0.12 -6.01 -4.49
N SER A 248 -0.25 -7.34 -4.53
CA SER A 248 -1.44 -8.05 -4.06
C SER A 248 -1.07 -8.96 -2.90
N GLY A 249 -1.68 -8.78 -1.74
CA GLY A 249 -1.42 -9.65 -0.60
C GLY A 249 -2.04 -9.16 0.70
N LEU A 250 -2.92 -9.98 1.31
CA LEU A 250 -3.19 -10.04 2.77
C LEU A 250 -4.34 -10.96 3.20
N SER A 251 -3.98 -12.08 3.85
CA SER A 251 -4.55 -12.69 5.09
C SER A 251 -5.97 -12.38 5.58
N ALA A 252 -6.84 -13.26 6.13
CA ALA A 252 -7.00 -14.72 6.28
C ALA A 252 -8.49 -14.97 6.58
N LYS A 253 -9.06 -16.10 6.14
CA LYS A 253 -10.40 -16.56 6.56
C LYS A 253 -10.47 -16.60 8.09
N SER A 254 -11.35 -15.79 8.68
CA SER A 254 -11.85 -16.06 10.03
C SER A 254 -12.54 -17.42 9.99
N SER A 255 -11.97 -18.41 10.67
CA SER A 255 -12.59 -19.73 10.89
C SER A 255 -13.95 -19.66 11.60
N ASN A 256 -14.39 -18.46 12.03
CA ASN A 256 -15.69 -18.20 12.65
C ASN A 256 -16.64 -17.32 11.80
N CYS A 257 -16.30 -16.95 10.57
CA CYS A 257 -17.21 -16.18 9.72
C CYS A 257 -18.24 -17.08 9.00
N LYS A 258 -19.22 -17.58 9.76
CA LYS A 258 -20.43 -18.25 9.23
C LYS A 258 -21.56 -17.29 8.82
N SER A 259 -21.39 -15.97 8.96
CA SER A 259 -22.45 -15.01 8.59
C SER A 259 -22.17 -14.34 7.24
N GLU A 260 -23.19 -14.25 6.38
CA GLU A 260 -23.14 -13.52 5.11
C GLU A 260 -22.84 -12.02 5.30
N ASN A 261 -23.15 -11.45 6.46
CA ASN A 261 -22.89 -10.05 6.77
C ASN A 261 -21.39 -9.72 6.92
N CYS A 262 -20.55 -10.67 7.32
CA CYS A 262 -19.09 -10.46 7.29
C CYS A 262 -18.53 -10.52 5.86
N LYS A 263 -19.13 -11.32 4.97
CA LYS A 263 -18.77 -11.35 3.55
C LYS A 263 -19.16 -10.04 2.85
N SER A 264 -20.30 -9.43 3.20
CA SER A 264 -20.71 -8.14 2.65
C SER A 264 -19.88 -6.97 3.20
N ALA A 265 -19.53 -6.98 4.49
CA ALA A 265 -18.66 -5.96 5.09
C ALA A 265 -17.22 -6.00 4.57
N CYS A 266 -16.68 -7.20 4.26
CA CYS A 266 -15.34 -7.34 3.67
C CYS A 266 -15.31 -7.21 2.14
N ARG A 267 -16.41 -7.48 1.41
CA ARG A 267 -16.53 -7.00 0.01
C ARG A 267 -16.50 -5.47 -0.06
N ARG A 268 -16.87 -4.81 1.05
CA ARG A 268 -16.82 -3.37 1.27
C ARG A 268 -15.53 -2.88 1.93
N SER A 269 -14.46 -3.67 1.98
CA SER A 269 -13.13 -3.14 2.36
C SER A 269 -12.60 -2.07 1.40
N LEU A 270 -13.34 -1.77 0.31
CA LEU A 270 -13.18 -0.60 -0.54
C LEU A 270 -14.26 0.49 -0.40
N VAL A 271 -15.28 0.33 0.46
CA VAL A 271 -16.29 1.37 0.74
C VAL A 271 -16.82 1.22 2.18
N VAL A 272 -16.33 2.04 3.11
CA VAL A 272 -16.99 2.21 4.43
C VAL A 272 -18.20 3.12 4.25
N GLY A 273 -19.26 2.52 3.70
CA GLY A 273 -20.62 3.02 3.65
C GLY A 273 -21.56 1.87 4.05
N ASP A 274 -22.45 2.16 4.99
CA ASP A 274 -23.58 1.32 5.43
C ASP A 274 -23.30 0.14 6.34
N LEU A 275 -22.89 0.43 7.57
CA LEU A 275 -23.30 -0.33 8.76
C LEU A 275 -23.38 0.67 9.91
N LEU A 276 -24.50 1.39 10.01
CA LEU A 276 -25.14 1.96 11.21
C LEU A 276 -26.12 3.07 10.76
N ASP A 277 -27.35 2.66 10.45
CA ASP A 277 -28.57 3.38 10.81
C ASP A 277 -29.64 2.31 11.11
N ARG A 278 -29.74 1.99 12.39
CA ARG A 278 -30.92 1.50 13.11
C ARG A 278 -31.01 2.33 14.37
#